data_AF-A0A9C8NVE6-F1
#
_entry.id   AF-A0A9C8NVE6-F1
#
_cell.length_a   1.000
_cell.length_b   1.000
_cell.length_c   1.000
_cell.angle_alpha   90.00
_cell.angle_beta   90.00
_cell.angle_gamma   90.00
#
_symmetry.space_group_name_H-M   'P 1'
#
loop_
_entity.id
_entity.type
_entity.pdbx_description
1 polymer ?
#
loop_
_entity_poly.entity_id
_entity_poly.type
_entity_poly.pdbx_seq_one_letter_code
_entity_poly.pdbx_strand_id
1 'polypeptide(L)'
;MGNIGEVQENDVNFLYPAATHMHRLGPGMYLVPSSFGAWAGWTGINNNQSAEVSYGGLRVAAAAAGMPGDFDGDGDVDADDVDLLCDNLGDVAYDLDGDGDADEDDMIFLIVTLVELQDGSGRVGTKRGDFNLDGFVDGTDLALMKTAFGQPLMDYADGNANCDAFVDGTDLAILKTNFGFIAPPSPGGVPEPASLTLLALGGLAALRRRRKQAY
;
A
#
# COMPACT_ATOMS: atom_id res chain seq x y z
N MET A 1 3.60 46.23 8.62
CA MET A 1 4.62 45.18 8.50
C MET A 1 4.75 44.52 9.86
N GLY A 2 4.11 43.37 10.07
CA GLY A 2 4.18 42.63 11.34
C GLY A 2 5.35 41.66 11.29
N ASN A 3 6.19 41.66 12.33
CA ASN A 3 7.36 40.79 12.40
C ASN A 3 6.93 39.32 12.60
N ILE A 4 7.29 38.48 11.62
CA ILE A 4 7.21 37.03 11.69
C ILE A 4 8.46 36.48 12.38
N GLY A 5 8.27 35.56 13.32
CA GLY A 5 9.32 34.73 13.88
C GLY A 5 9.30 33.36 13.20
N GLU A 6 10.49 32.84 12.91
CA GLU A 6 10.72 31.56 12.25
C GLU A 6 11.40 30.61 13.24
N VAL A 7 10.88 29.39 13.36
CA VAL A 7 11.52 28.31 14.12
C VAL A 7 11.62 27.10 13.20
N GLN A 8 12.83 26.55 13.08
CA GLN A 8 13.15 25.41 12.23
C GLN A 8 13.34 24.17 13.11
N GLU A 9 12.51 23.15 12.92
CA GLU A 9 12.68 21.84 13.57
C GLU A 9 12.38 20.77 12.51
N ASN A 10 13.39 19.95 12.17
CA ASN A 10 13.34 18.87 11.18
C ASN A 10 12.83 19.29 9.79
N ASP A 11 13.50 20.27 9.18
CA ASP A 11 13.31 20.72 7.78
C ASP A 11 11.92 21.30 7.41
N VAL A 12 11.05 21.55 8.39
CA VAL A 12 9.78 22.25 8.19
C VAL A 12 9.85 23.65 8.83
N ASN A 13 9.65 24.70 8.03
CA ASN A 13 9.61 26.08 8.51
C ASN A 13 8.20 26.44 8.98
N PHE A 14 8.07 26.83 10.25
CA PHE A 14 6.84 27.36 10.79
C PHE A 14 6.92 28.89 10.92
N LEU A 15 5.96 29.61 10.33
CA LEU A 15 5.84 31.07 10.41
C LEU A 15 4.80 31.49 11.47
N TYR A 16 5.21 32.25 12.48
CA TYR A 16 4.30 32.76 13.52
C TYR A 16 4.53 34.25 13.83
N PRO A 17 3.52 34.99 14.35
CA PRO A 17 3.71 36.36 14.83
C PRO A 17 4.53 36.37 16.13
N ALA A 18 5.54 37.25 16.22
CA ALA A 18 6.59 37.26 17.24
C ALA A 18 6.16 37.43 18.73
N ALA A 19 4.88 37.65 19.02
CA ALA A 19 4.39 37.93 20.38
C ALA A 19 3.86 36.71 21.15
N THR A 20 3.98 35.49 20.60
CA THR A 20 3.31 34.30 21.15
C THR A 20 4.30 33.43 21.93
N HIS A 21 4.22 33.45 23.27
CA HIS A 21 4.97 32.52 24.13
C HIS A 21 4.33 31.12 24.05
N MET A 22 5.03 30.16 23.42
CA MET A 22 4.63 28.76 23.40
C MET A 22 5.10 28.05 24.68
N HIS A 23 4.24 27.24 25.30
CA HIS A 23 4.60 26.40 26.46
C HIS A 23 4.81 24.96 25.98
N ARG A 24 6.06 24.49 26.02
CA ARG A 24 6.48 23.17 25.55
C ARG A 24 6.11 22.10 26.58
N LEU A 25 5.33 21.10 26.17
CA LEU A 25 4.92 20.00 27.05
C LEU A 25 5.74 18.70 26.85
N GLY A 26 6.54 18.64 25.79
CA GLY A 26 7.40 17.50 25.45
C GLY A 26 7.99 17.63 24.05
N PRO A 27 8.74 16.62 23.57
CA PRO A 27 9.20 16.57 22.18
C PRO A 27 7.99 16.56 21.24
N GLY A 28 7.88 17.56 20.36
CA GLY A 28 6.80 17.65 19.35
C GLY A 28 5.41 18.06 19.84
N MET A 29 5.24 18.48 21.11
CA MET A 29 3.92 18.86 21.67
C MET A 29 3.88 20.29 22.21
N TYR A 30 2.97 21.11 21.66
CA TYR A 30 2.74 22.50 22.05
C TYR A 30 1.24 22.78 22.32
N LEU A 31 0.95 23.57 23.36
CA LEU A 31 -0.39 24.11 23.62
C LEU A 31 -0.56 25.46 22.90
N VAL A 32 -1.62 25.59 22.10
CA VAL A 32 -2.06 26.87 21.50
C VAL A 32 -3.35 27.37 22.16
N PRO A 33 -3.47 28.68 22.47
CA PRO A 33 -4.66 29.23 23.13
C PRO A 33 -5.95 29.07 22.28
N SER A 34 -7.09 28.86 22.94
CA SER A 34 -8.39 28.59 22.31
C SER A 34 -9.00 29.72 21.47
N SER A 35 -8.39 30.90 21.45
CA SER A 35 -8.72 31.98 20.51
C SER A 35 -8.06 31.80 19.13
N PHE A 36 -7.20 30.79 18.96
CA PHE A 36 -6.74 30.30 17.67
C PHE A 36 -7.78 29.29 17.17
N GLY A 37 -8.61 29.70 16.20
CA GLY A 37 -9.62 28.82 15.63
C GLY A 37 -8.98 27.59 14.99
N ALA A 38 -9.11 26.44 15.64
CA ALA A 38 -8.89 25.08 15.12
C ALA A 38 -7.84 24.95 14.00
N TRP A 39 -6.57 25.25 14.32
CA TRP A 39 -5.45 24.76 13.50
C TRP A 39 -5.14 23.34 13.96
N ALA A 40 -5.48 22.38 13.09
CA ALA A 40 -5.12 20.97 13.16
C ALA A 40 -5.50 20.25 14.48
N GLY A 41 -6.81 20.08 14.70
CA GLY A 41 -7.30 18.93 15.46
C GLY A 41 -7.09 17.67 14.63
N TRP A 42 -5.95 16.99 14.85
CA TRP A 42 -5.65 15.69 14.28
C TRP A 42 -6.66 14.68 14.86
N THR A 43 -7.72 14.39 14.10
CA THR A 43 -8.57 13.22 14.31
C THR A 43 -8.18 12.21 13.25
N GLY A 44 -7.80 11.00 13.68
CA GLY A 44 -7.22 9.96 12.84
C GLY A 44 -7.93 9.81 11.49
N ILE A 45 -7.18 10.04 10.42
CA ILE A 45 -7.58 9.72 9.06
C ILE A 45 -6.99 8.34 8.79
N ASN A 46 -7.85 7.32 8.76
CA ASN A 46 -7.52 6.03 8.16
C ASN A 46 -7.89 6.06 6.68
N ASN A 47 -7.16 5.31 5.86
CA ASN A 47 -7.05 5.35 4.39
C ASN A 47 -8.35 5.10 3.59
N ASN A 48 -9.54 5.28 4.16
CA ASN A 48 -10.80 5.02 3.47
C ASN A 48 -11.96 5.95 3.86
N GLN A 49 -11.66 7.19 4.26
CA GLN A 49 -12.69 8.22 4.48
C GLN A 49 -12.27 9.57 3.91
N SER A 50 -13.07 10.09 2.97
CA SER A 50 -12.94 11.44 2.44
C SER A 50 -13.28 12.46 3.53
N ALA A 51 -12.28 13.23 3.98
CA ALA A 51 -12.50 14.37 4.86
C ALA A 51 -12.88 15.60 4.04
N GLU A 52 -14.15 16.01 4.08
CA GLU A 52 -14.58 17.30 3.52
C GLU A 52 -14.01 18.45 4.39
N VAL A 53 -12.97 19.15 3.90
CA VAL A 53 -12.49 20.38 4.54
C VAL A 53 -13.11 21.58 3.81
N SER A 54 -14.10 22.21 4.44
CA SER A 54 -14.82 23.37 3.89
C SER A 54 -14.15 24.68 4.30
N TYR A 55 -13.59 25.40 3.32
CA TYR A 55 -13.12 26.78 3.50
C TYR A 55 -14.06 27.75 2.79
N GLY A 56 -14.82 28.54 3.55
CA GLY A 56 -15.56 29.69 3.01
C GLY A 56 -16.54 29.38 1.87
N GLY A 57 -17.10 28.16 1.82
CA GLY A 57 -18.04 27.74 0.77
C GLY A 57 -17.39 27.18 -0.50
N LEU A 58 -16.05 27.10 -0.58
CA LEU A 58 -15.37 26.29 -1.57
C LEU A 58 -15.30 24.84 -1.08
N ARG A 59 -15.97 23.93 -1.79
CA ARG A 59 -15.83 22.49 -1.56
C ARG A 59 -14.51 22.05 -2.20
N VAL A 60 -13.45 21.98 -1.43
CA VAL A 60 -12.23 21.27 -1.84
C VAL A 60 -12.43 19.84 -1.33
N ALA A 61 -12.83 18.94 -2.22
CA ALA A 61 -12.67 17.53 -1.93
C ALA A 61 -11.16 17.31 -1.79
N ALA A 62 -10.67 17.02 -0.58
CA ALA A 62 -9.38 16.36 -0.48
C ALA A 62 -9.57 15.06 -1.24
N ALA A 63 -8.97 14.95 -2.44
CA ALA A 63 -8.77 13.66 -3.05
C ALA A 63 -8.14 12.81 -1.96
N ALA A 64 -8.70 11.63 -1.69
CA ALA A 64 -7.95 10.63 -0.93
C ALA A 64 -6.57 10.59 -1.59
N ALA A 65 -5.49 10.71 -0.82
CA ALA A 65 -4.22 10.26 -1.35
C ALA A 65 -4.50 8.82 -1.80
N GLY A 66 -4.39 8.57 -3.11
CA GLY A 66 -4.65 7.25 -3.71
C GLY A 66 -3.86 6.19 -2.96
N MET A 67 -4.24 4.92 -3.09
CA MET A 67 -3.41 3.88 -2.50
C MET A 67 -2.00 4.02 -3.09
N PRO A 68 -0.92 3.86 -2.31
CA PRO A 68 0.42 3.88 -2.90
C PRO A 68 0.48 2.83 -4.01
N GLY A 69 0.84 3.25 -5.23
CA GLY A 69 0.85 2.40 -6.42
C GLY A 69 -0.43 2.40 -7.27
N ASP A 70 -1.56 2.92 -6.77
CA ASP A 70 -2.82 3.11 -7.52
C ASP A 70 -2.72 4.44 -8.28
N PHE A 71 -2.13 4.37 -9.47
CA PHE A 71 -1.80 5.50 -10.32
C PHE A 71 -2.97 5.93 -11.19
N ASP A 72 -3.89 5.02 -11.51
CA ASP A 72 -5.07 5.31 -12.33
C ASP A 72 -6.30 5.77 -11.51
N GLY A 73 -6.29 5.51 -10.20
CA GLY A 73 -7.26 5.98 -9.22
C GLY A 73 -8.54 5.15 -9.17
N ASP A 74 -8.54 3.93 -9.70
CA ASP A 74 -9.70 3.05 -9.74
C ASP A 74 -9.92 2.24 -8.44
N GLY A 75 -8.91 2.23 -7.56
CA GLY A 75 -8.97 1.73 -6.21
C GLY A 75 -8.45 0.30 -6.01
N ASP A 76 -7.75 -0.27 -6.98
CA ASP A 76 -6.83 -1.39 -6.76
C ASP A 76 -5.41 -1.04 -7.24
N VAL A 77 -4.47 -1.99 -7.09
CA VAL A 77 -3.10 -1.85 -7.57
C VAL A 77 -2.82 -3.07 -8.44
N ASP A 78 -2.88 -2.94 -9.75
CA ASP A 78 -2.84 -4.09 -10.66
C ASP A 78 -1.86 -3.92 -11.84
N ALA A 79 -2.09 -4.64 -12.94
CA ALA A 79 -1.22 -4.56 -14.10
C ALA A 79 -1.30 -3.19 -14.79
N ASP A 80 -2.47 -2.54 -14.78
CA ASP A 80 -2.68 -1.24 -15.43
C ASP A 80 -1.84 -0.16 -14.72
N ASP A 81 -1.64 -0.27 -13.39
CA ASP A 81 -0.73 0.61 -12.65
C ASP A 81 0.74 0.36 -12.95
N VAL A 82 1.12 -0.90 -13.17
CA VAL A 82 2.47 -1.23 -13.62
C VAL A 82 2.72 -0.59 -14.99
N ASP A 83 1.74 -0.64 -15.89
CA ASP A 83 1.84 -0.03 -17.21
C ASP A 83 1.95 1.51 -17.11
N LEU A 84 1.19 2.14 -16.22
CA LEU A 84 1.30 3.57 -15.95
C LEU A 84 2.68 3.97 -15.39
N LEU A 85 3.23 3.18 -14.48
CA LEU A 85 4.60 3.41 -14.00
C LEU A 85 5.60 3.30 -15.15
N CYS A 86 5.44 2.29 -15.99
CA CYS A 86 6.30 2.02 -17.12
C CYS A 86 6.25 3.12 -18.20
N ASP A 87 5.09 3.71 -18.43
CA ASP A 87 4.91 4.87 -19.31
C ASP A 87 5.55 6.16 -18.77
N ASN A 88 5.81 6.25 -17.46
CA ASN A 88 6.26 7.46 -16.77
C ASN A 88 7.62 7.30 -16.05
N LEU A 89 8.44 6.35 -16.47
CA LEU A 89 9.80 6.19 -15.92
C LEU A 89 10.61 7.50 -16.02
N GLY A 90 11.24 7.87 -14.92
CA GLY A 90 11.99 9.11 -14.70
C GLY A 90 11.16 10.28 -14.15
N ASP A 91 9.83 10.13 -14.00
CA ASP A 91 9.00 11.12 -13.33
C ASP A 91 8.91 10.84 -11.82
N VAL A 92 9.38 11.79 -11.02
CA VAL A 92 9.31 11.76 -9.54
C VAL A 92 7.88 11.63 -9.00
N ALA A 93 6.85 11.87 -9.80
CA ALA A 93 5.47 11.60 -9.41
C ALA A 93 5.16 10.11 -9.20
N TYR A 94 5.97 9.22 -9.82
CA TYR A 94 5.83 7.77 -9.79
C TYR A 94 6.91 7.09 -8.91
N ASP A 95 7.72 7.88 -8.22
CA ASP A 95 8.72 7.43 -7.22
C ASP A 95 8.00 6.86 -5.98
N LEU A 96 8.09 5.54 -5.82
CA LEU A 96 7.48 4.76 -4.74
C LEU A 96 8.46 4.43 -3.62
N ASP A 97 9.76 4.35 -3.91
CA ASP A 97 10.77 3.96 -2.93
C ASP A 97 11.45 5.16 -2.22
N GLY A 98 11.25 6.36 -2.76
CA GLY A 98 11.61 7.66 -2.23
C GLY A 98 13.05 8.08 -2.53
N ASP A 99 13.70 7.52 -3.55
CA ASP A 99 15.08 7.81 -3.91
C ASP A 99 15.24 9.02 -4.86
N GLY A 100 14.13 9.51 -5.42
CA GLY A 100 14.05 10.77 -6.17
C GLY A 100 13.82 10.62 -7.67
N ASP A 101 13.66 9.41 -8.19
CA ASP A 101 13.22 9.13 -9.55
C ASP A 101 12.28 7.92 -9.61
N ALA A 102 11.65 7.71 -10.77
CA ALA A 102 10.85 6.51 -11.03
C ALA A 102 11.65 5.59 -11.95
N ASP A 103 12.15 4.47 -11.44
CA ASP A 103 12.98 3.55 -12.23
C ASP A 103 12.64 2.06 -12.00
N GLU A 104 13.61 1.19 -12.27
CA GLU A 104 13.43 -0.25 -12.10
C GLU A 104 13.17 -0.64 -10.64
N ASP A 105 13.73 0.10 -9.68
CA ASP A 105 13.57 -0.16 -8.26
C ASP A 105 12.12 0.14 -7.81
N ASP A 106 11.47 1.19 -8.34
CA ASP A 106 10.04 1.47 -8.11
C ASP A 106 9.13 0.41 -8.70
N MET A 107 9.43 -0.07 -9.91
CA MET A 107 8.65 -1.14 -10.53
C MET A 107 8.77 -2.44 -9.74
N ILE A 108 9.97 -2.75 -9.24
CA ILE A 108 10.17 -3.87 -8.33
C ILE A 108 9.40 -3.64 -7.04
N PHE A 109 9.40 -2.43 -6.48
CA PHE A 109 8.68 -2.09 -5.27
C PHE A 109 7.18 -2.28 -5.43
N LEU A 110 6.60 -1.75 -6.50
CA LEU A 110 5.19 -1.89 -6.87
C LEU A 110 4.81 -3.38 -6.94
N ILE A 111 5.50 -4.16 -7.76
CA ILE A 111 5.18 -5.58 -8.02
C ILE A 111 5.37 -6.44 -6.77
N VAL A 112 6.45 -6.22 -6.01
CA VAL A 112 6.79 -7.08 -4.88
C VAL A 112 6.00 -6.74 -3.62
N THR A 113 5.50 -5.50 -3.50
CA THR A 113 4.96 -4.98 -2.23
C THR A 113 3.51 -4.56 -2.31
N LEU A 114 3.08 -3.95 -3.42
CA LEU A 114 1.83 -3.21 -3.51
C LEU A 114 0.78 -3.91 -4.39
N VAL A 115 1.19 -4.53 -5.50
CA VAL A 115 0.28 -5.18 -6.45
C VAL A 115 -0.64 -6.19 -5.75
N GLU A 116 -1.94 -6.06 -5.98
CA GLU A 116 -2.97 -6.96 -5.49
C GLU A 116 -3.02 -8.25 -6.30
N LEU A 117 -3.11 -9.39 -5.61
CA LEU A 117 -3.21 -10.69 -6.27
C LEU A 117 -4.64 -10.97 -6.72
N GLN A 118 -4.79 -11.39 -7.98
CA GLN A 118 -6.06 -11.77 -8.60
C GLN A 118 -6.52 -13.20 -8.24
N ASP A 119 -5.98 -13.79 -7.15
CA ASP A 119 -6.41 -15.08 -6.59
C ASP A 119 -7.67 -14.98 -5.71
N GLY A 120 -8.21 -13.77 -5.55
CA GLY A 120 -9.39 -13.49 -4.71
C GLY A 120 -9.10 -13.52 -3.20
N SER A 121 -7.84 -13.56 -2.79
CA SER A 121 -7.44 -13.60 -1.39
C SER A 121 -7.28 -12.23 -0.74
N GLY A 122 -7.22 -11.15 -1.53
CA GLY A 122 -6.89 -9.79 -1.05
C GLY A 122 -5.46 -9.68 -0.51
N ARG A 123 -4.57 -10.55 -0.99
CA ARG A 123 -3.13 -10.50 -0.70
C ARG A 123 -2.47 -9.55 -1.68
N VAL A 124 -1.32 -9.04 -1.28
CA VAL A 124 -0.49 -8.16 -2.11
C VAL A 124 0.91 -8.72 -2.24
N GLY A 125 1.58 -8.34 -3.33
CA GLY A 125 2.97 -8.63 -3.61
C GLY A 125 3.19 -9.96 -4.31
N THR A 126 3.83 -9.89 -5.47
CA THR A 126 4.27 -11.04 -6.26
C THR A 126 5.74 -10.89 -6.71
N LYS A 127 6.10 -11.46 -7.86
CA LYS A 127 7.39 -11.31 -8.52
C LYS A 127 7.18 -11.00 -9.99
N ARG A 128 8.15 -10.30 -10.56
CA ARG A 128 8.20 -10.06 -12.01
C ARG A 128 8.13 -11.38 -12.78
N GLY A 129 7.24 -11.43 -13.76
CA GLY A 129 6.96 -12.63 -14.53
C GLY A 129 5.76 -13.44 -14.03
N ASP A 130 5.11 -13.03 -12.95
CA ASP A 130 3.70 -13.32 -12.68
C ASP A 130 2.89 -12.28 -13.44
N PHE A 131 2.40 -12.63 -14.63
CA PHE A 131 1.78 -11.70 -15.57
C PHE A 131 0.25 -11.67 -15.41
N ASN A 132 -0.34 -12.74 -14.87
CA ASN A 132 -1.77 -12.78 -14.54
C ASN A 132 -2.06 -12.39 -13.08
N LEU A 133 -1.01 -12.05 -12.31
CA LEU A 133 -1.07 -11.61 -10.93
C LEU A 133 -1.77 -12.62 -10.01
N ASP A 134 -1.69 -13.92 -10.32
CA ASP A 134 -2.35 -14.97 -9.52
C ASP A 134 -1.52 -15.39 -8.30
N GLY A 135 -0.34 -14.79 -8.11
CA GLY A 135 0.59 -15.06 -7.03
C GLY A 135 1.53 -16.23 -7.31
N PHE A 136 1.51 -16.79 -8.51
CA PHE A 136 2.39 -17.86 -8.96
C PHE A 136 3.17 -17.39 -10.19
N VAL A 137 4.48 -17.69 -10.24
CA VAL A 137 5.25 -17.53 -11.48
C VAL A 137 5.43 -18.92 -12.08
N ASP A 138 4.61 -19.28 -13.06
CA ASP A 138 4.54 -20.64 -13.57
C ASP A 138 4.34 -20.78 -15.09
N GLY A 139 3.91 -21.98 -15.51
CA GLY A 139 3.71 -22.29 -16.93
C GLY A 139 2.60 -21.48 -17.59
N THR A 140 1.69 -20.90 -16.81
CA THR A 140 0.59 -20.04 -17.23
C THR A 140 1.12 -18.69 -17.69
N ASP A 141 1.99 -18.06 -16.91
CA ASP A 141 2.68 -16.82 -17.28
C ASP A 141 3.54 -17.01 -18.51
N LEU A 142 4.28 -18.13 -18.56
CA LEU A 142 5.07 -18.47 -19.73
C LEU A 142 4.19 -18.68 -20.97
N ALA A 143 2.96 -19.15 -20.82
CA ALA A 143 2.02 -19.29 -21.92
C ALA A 143 1.49 -17.93 -22.39
N LEU A 144 1.20 -17.00 -21.47
CA LEU A 144 0.79 -15.63 -21.76
C LEU A 144 1.88 -14.89 -22.55
N MET A 145 3.09 -14.84 -21.99
CA MET A 145 4.27 -14.19 -22.61
C MET A 145 4.57 -14.71 -24.03
N LYS A 146 4.33 -16.01 -24.28
CA LYS A 146 4.54 -16.60 -25.62
C LYS A 146 3.56 -16.08 -26.66
N THR A 147 2.38 -15.62 -26.27
CA THR A 147 1.39 -15.07 -27.21
C THR A 147 1.84 -13.72 -27.77
N ALA A 148 2.54 -12.93 -26.96
CA ALA A 148 3.07 -11.61 -27.30
C ALA A 148 4.55 -11.61 -27.73
N PHE A 149 5.22 -12.77 -27.72
CA PHE A 149 6.66 -12.83 -27.99
C PHE A 149 7.06 -12.21 -29.33
N GLY A 150 7.97 -11.24 -29.28
CA GLY A 150 8.44 -10.44 -30.42
C GLY A 150 7.46 -9.35 -30.88
N GLN A 151 6.34 -9.14 -30.19
CA GLN A 151 5.45 -8.01 -30.44
C GLN A 151 5.96 -6.76 -29.72
N PRO A 152 5.88 -5.59 -30.36
CA PRO A 152 6.17 -4.32 -29.72
C PRO A 152 4.94 -3.77 -28.98
N LEU A 153 5.16 -2.79 -28.10
CA LEU A 153 4.08 -2.05 -27.42
C LEU A 153 3.11 -2.98 -26.70
N MET A 154 3.66 -3.97 -26.00
CA MET A 154 2.92 -4.89 -25.16
C MET A 154 3.07 -4.45 -23.72
N ASP A 155 2.01 -4.66 -22.96
CA ASP A 155 1.89 -4.26 -21.57
C ASP A 155 2.45 -5.34 -20.63
N TYR A 156 2.53 -5.06 -19.34
CA TYR A 156 3.08 -6.00 -18.35
C TYR A 156 2.31 -7.34 -18.38
N ALA A 157 0.98 -7.30 -18.42
CA ALA A 157 0.12 -8.48 -18.47
C ALA A 157 0.30 -9.33 -19.75
N ASP A 158 0.78 -8.73 -20.84
CA ASP A 158 1.08 -9.42 -22.09
C ASP A 158 2.45 -10.13 -22.08
N GLY A 159 3.28 -9.87 -21.06
CA GLY A 159 4.56 -10.52 -20.88
C GLY A 159 5.77 -9.60 -20.94
N ASN A 160 5.58 -8.28 -20.93
CA ASN A 160 6.64 -7.28 -20.91
C ASN A 160 7.10 -7.04 -19.47
N ALA A 161 8.02 -7.86 -18.97
CA ALA A 161 8.45 -7.83 -17.58
C ALA A 161 9.43 -6.69 -17.26
N ASN A 162 10.07 -6.09 -18.27
CA ASN A 162 11.05 -5.00 -18.10
C ASN A 162 10.62 -3.65 -18.69
N CYS A 163 9.38 -3.57 -19.17
CA CYS A 163 8.81 -2.34 -19.71
C CYS A 163 9.64 -1.74 -20.84
N ASP A 164 10.26 -2.60 -21.65
CA ASP A 164 10.93 -2.17 -22.86
C ASP A 164 10.00 -2.23 -24.08
N ALA A 165 10.54 -1.93 -25.26
CA ALA A 165 9.73 -1.82 -26.46
C ALA A 165 9.18 -3.16 -26.97
N PHE A 166 9.66 -4.32 -26.50
CA PHE A 166 9.35 -5.64 -27.04
C PHE A 166 9.33 -6.74 -25.98
N VAL A 167 8.36 -7.66 -26.08
CA VAL A 167 8.41 -8.91 -25.31
C VAL A 167 9.46 -9.84 -25.93
N ASP A 168 10.59 -10.06 -25.24
CA ASP A 168 11.72 -10.79 -25.81
C ASP A 168 12.44 -11.75 -24.83
N GLY A 169 13.68 -12.12 -25.18
CA GLY A 169 14.49 -13.04 -24.38
C GLY A 169 14.85 -12.49 -22.99
N THR A 170 14.79 -11.18 -22.80
CA THR A 170 15.05 -10.47 -21.55
C THR A 170 13.89 -10.69 -20.58
N ASP A 171 12.64 -10.53 -21.03
CA ASP A 171 11.45 -10.84 -20.24
C ASP A 171 11.40 -12.31 -19.85
N LEU A 172 11.74 -13.18 -20.82
CA LEU A 172 11.85 -14.60 -20.56
C LEU A 172 12.92 -14.92 -19.50
N ALA A 173 14.03 -14.17 -19.47
CA ALA A 173 15.07 -14.36 -18.47
C ALA A 173 14.59 -13.93 -17.07
N ILE A 174 13.79 -12.86 -16.99
CA ILE A 174 13.16 -12.39 -15.75
C ILE A 174 12.16 -13.43 -15.23
N LEU A 175 11.22 -13.88 -16.06
CA LEU A 175 10.27 -14.94 -15.70
C LEU A 175 10.99 -16.20 -15.23
N LYS A 176 12.04 -16.63 -15.95
CA LYS A 176 12.84 -17.81 -15.56
C LYS A 176 13.56 -17.65 -14.23
N THR A 177 13.99 -16.44 -13.92
CA THR A 177 14.67 -16.14 -12.65
C THR A 177 13.72 -16.31 -11.47
N ASN A 178 12.45 -15.97 -11.66
CA ASN A 178 11.42 -16.06 -10.62
C ASN A 178 10.55 -17.34 -10.71
N PHE A 179 10.80 -18.21 -11.69
CA PHE A 179 9.96 -19.37 -11.96
C PHE A 179 9.83 -20.31 -10.76
N GLY A 180 8.60 -20.71 -10.45
CA GLY A 180 8.25 -21.49 -9.27
C GLY A 180 8.09 -20.66 -8.00
N PHE A 181 8.11 -19.32 -8.11
CA PHE A 181 7.68 -18.45 -7.01
C PHE A 181 6.22 -18.71 -6.67
N ILE A 182 5.95 -18.69 -5.37
CA ILE A 182 4.62 -18.81 -4.79
C ILE A 182 4.54 -17.72 -3.75
N ALA A 183 3.60 -16.79 -3.92
CA ALA A 183 3.40 -15.73 -2.96
C ALA A 183 3.08 -16.34 -1.57
N PRO A 184 3.60 -15.75 -0.48
CA PRO A 184 3.39 -16.27 0.87
C PRO A 184 1.93 -16.08 1.32
N PRO A 185 1.35 -17.03 2.07
CA PRO A 185 -0.03 -16.91 2.54
C PRO A 185 -0.22 -15.66 3.41
N SER A 186 -1.43 -15.09 3.39
CA SER A 186 -1.75 -13.88 4.14
C SER A 186 -1.33 -14.00 5.62
N PRO A 187 -0.62 -13.00 6.19
CA PRO A 187 -0.15 -13.02 7.58
C PRO A 187 -1.25 -13.17 8.66
N GLY A 188 -2.54 -13.14 8.28
CA GLY A 188 -3.67 -13.19 9.20
C GLY A 188 -4.32 -14.57 9.41
N GLY A 189 -3.84 -15.62 8.73
CA GLY A 189 -4.37 -16.99 8.85
C GLY A 189 -3.99 -17.68 10.16
N VAL A 190 -4.21 -17.05 11.31
CA VAL A 190 -4.12 -17.72 12.60
C VAL A 190 -5.23 -18.79 12.62
N PRO A 191 -4.90 -20.08 12.76
CA PRO A 191 -5.93 -21.10 12.95
C PRO A 191 -6.78 -20.69 14.15
N GLU A 192 -8.09 -20.54 13.97
CA GLU A 192 -9.00 -20.26 15.08
C GLU A 192 -8.62 -21.21 16.22
N PRO A 193 -8.26 -20.68 17.40
CA PRO A 193 -7.54 -21.48 18.36
C PRO A 193 -8.45 -22.63 18.78
N ALA A 194 -8.00 -23.86 18.54
CA ALA A 194 -8.62 -25.08 19.05
C ALA A 194 -8.89 -25.02 20.58
N SER A 195 -8.31 -24.02 21.27
CA SER A 195 -8.67 -23.53 22.60
C SER A 195 -10.16 -23.29 22.80
N LEU A 196 -10.91 -22.72 21.85
CA LEU A 196 -12.36 -22.53 22.00
C LEU A 196 -13.10 -23.88 22.00
N THR A 197 -12.70 -24.78 21.10
CA THR A 197 -13.24 -26.14 21.01
C THR A 197 -12.88 -26.96 22.26
N LEU A 198 -11.64 -26.88 22.74
CA LEU A 198 -11.18 -27.53 23.96
C LEU A 198 -11.81 -26.93 25.23
N LEU A 199 -12.05 -25.62 25.27
CA LEU A 199 -12.75 -24.96 26.37
C LEU A 199 -14.23 -25.38 26.41
N ALA A 200 -14.89 -25.47 25.26
CA ALA A 200 -16.26 -25.95 25.16
C ALA A 200 -16.36 -27.43 25.58
N LEU A 201 -15.47 -28.29 25.07
CA LEU A 201 -15.42 -29.72 25.45
C LEU A 201 -15.04 -29.91 26.92
N GLY A 202 -14.08 -29.14 27.43
CA GLY A 202 -13.66 -29.13 28.83
C GLY A 202 -14.76 -28.64 29.77
N GLY A 203 -15.48 -27.58 29.39
CA GLY A 203 -16.63 -27.06 30.13
C GLY A 203 -17.77 -28.07 30.22
N LEU A 204 -18.10 -28.73 29.11
CA LEU A 204 -19.12 -29.80 29.08
C LEU A 204 -18.71 -31.01 29.92
N ALA A 205 -17.43 -31.42 29.88
CA ALA A 205 -16.91 -32.51 30.70
C ALA A 205 -16.95 -32.16 32.21
N ALA A 206 -16.60 -30.92 32.59
CA ALA A 206 -16.66 -30.45 33.97
C ALA A 206 -18.10 -30.40 34.51
N LEU A 207 -19.05 -29.90 33.70
CA LEU A 207 -20.48 -29.89 34.05
C LEU A 207 -21.05 -31.30 34.24
N ARG A 208 -20.66 -32.26 33.39
CA ARG A 208 -21.08 -33.67 33.51
C ARG A 208 -20.53 -34.34 34.77
N ARG A 209 -19.31 -33.99 35.21
CA ARG A 209 -18.70 -34.54 36.43
C ARG A 209 -19.39 -34.04 37.70
N ARG A 210 -19.79 -32.76 37.75
CA ARG A 210 -20.50 -32.19 38.91
C ARG A 210 -21.86 -32.86 39.17
N ARG A 211 -22.58 -33.25 38.12
CA ARG A 211 -23.88 -33.95 38.24
C ARG A 211 -23.77 -35.35 38.85
N LYS A 212 -22.61 -36.01 38.79
CA LYS A 212 -22.42 -37.36 39.35
C LYS A 212 -22.08 -37.38 40.85
N GLN A 213 -21.76 -36.24 41.48
CA GLN A 213 -21.38 -36.18 42.90
C GLN A 213 -22.51 -35.74 43.84
N ALA A 214 -23.74 -35.59 43.33
CA ALA A 214 -24.91 -35.14 44.09
C ALA A 214 -25.86 -36.29 44.51
N TYR A 215 -25.36 -37.51 44.63
CA TYR A 215 -26.08 -38.70 45.11
C TYR A 215 -25.20 -39.45 46.10
#